data_AF-A0A397D1W5-F1
#
_entry.id   AF-A0A397D1W5-F1
#
_cell.length_a   1.000
_cell.length_b   1.000
_cell.length_c   1.000
_cell.angle_alpha   90.00
_cell.angle_beta   90.00
_cell.angle_gamma   90.00
#
_symmetry.space_group_name_H-M   'P 1'
#
loop_
_entity.id
_entity.type
_entity.pdbx_description
1 polymer ?
#
loop_
_entity_poly.entity_id
_entity_poly.type
_entity_poly.pdbx_seq_one_letter_code
_entity_poly.pdbx_strand_id
1 'polypeptide(L)'
;MASHSNKEAADLEERVSYIHSNTAKDDNGYVEAKSPKDLEEGALAEGGALNLFSREAFALFVQYGAVGIMYNIIPAVQYPIFNIYLNLEGYQTSSYRVLIVIGWSFKVFFGMLSDC
;
A
#
# COMPACT_ATOMS: atom_id res chain seq x y z
N MET A 1 -18.63 37.51 -50.87
CA MET A 1 -19.60 36.41 -51.04
C MET A 1 -19.06 35.12 -50.40
N ALA A 2 -18.65 35.17 -49.12
CA ALA A 2 -17.93 34.05 -48.45
C ALA A 2 -18.46 33.71 -47.04
N SER A 3 -19.52 34.38 -46.57
CA SER A 3 -20.03 34.20 -45.20
C SER A 3 -21.06 33.07 -45.06
N HIS A 4 -21.77 32.71 -46.13
CA HIS A 4 -22.80 31.65 -46.07
C HIS A 4 -22.22 30.23 -46.03
N SER A 5 -21.12 29.97 -46.74
CA SER A 5 -20.50 28.63 -46.80
C SER A 5 -19.94 28.15 -45.45
N ASN A 6 -19.51 29.07 -44.58
CA ASN A 6 -18.88 28.71 -43.31
C ASN A 6 -19.90 28.28 -42.24
N LYS A 7 -21.14 28.78 -42.34
CA LYS A 7 -22.24 28.38 -41.43
C LYS A 7 -22.75 26.98 -41.76
N GLU A 8 -22.79 26.63 -43.03
CA GLU A 8 -23.19 25.29 -43.48
C GLU A 8 -22.15 24.24 -43.09
N ALA A 9 -20.85 24.56 -43.19
CA ALA A 9 -19.79 23.67 -42.72
C ALA A 9 -19.89 23.38 -41.22
N ALA A 10 -20.14 24.41 -40.40
CA ALA A 10 -20.33 24.24 -38.95
C ALA A 10 -21.59 23.45 -38.59
N ASP A 11 -22.71 23.68 -39.29
CA ASP A 11 -23.96 22.91 -39.09
C ASP A 11 -23.78 21.42 -39.47
N LEU A 12 -23.01 21.15 -40.52
CA LEU A 12 -22.66 19.79 -40.93
C LEU A 12 -21.76 19.10 -39.90
N GLU A 13 -20.76 19.80 -39.35
CA GLU A 13 -19.90 19.27 -38.29
C GLU A 13 -20.70 18.97 -37.01
N GLU A 14 -21.60 19.85 -36.61
CA GLU A 14 -22.48 19.65 -35.45
C GLU A 14 -23.40 18.44 -35.66
N ARG A 15 -23.99 18.30 -36.85
CA ARG A 15 -24.83 17.15 -37.22
C ARG A 15 -24.06 15.83 -37.27
N VAL A 16 -22.81 15.85 -37.74
CA VAL A 16 -21.91 14.67 -37.73
C VAL A 16 -21.59 14.28 -36.28
N SER A 17 -21.29 15.23 -35.41
CA SER A 17 -21.06 14.95 -33.98
C SER A 17 -22.29 14.40 -33.26
N TYR A 18 -23.50 14.86 -33.63
CA TYR A 18 -24.75 14.36 -33.08
C TYR A 18 -25.02 12.91 -33.52
N ILE A 19 -24.80 12.59 -34.80
CA ILE A 19 -24.95 11.21 -35.28
C ILE A 19 -23.92 10.29 -34.61
N HIS A 20 -22.66 10.73 -34.47
CA HIS A 20 -21.61 9.92 -33.86
C HIS A 20 -21.89 9.66 -32.37
N SER A 21 -22.34 10.68 -31.62
CA SER A 21 -22.66 10.55 -30.19
C SER A 21 -23.93 9.72 -29.89
N ASN A 22 -24.93 9.72 -30.78
CA ASN A 22 -26.13 8.90 -30.60
C ASN A 22 -25.92 7.45 -31.04
N THR A 23 -24.98 7.19 -31.96
CA THR A 23 -24.62 5.83 -32.41
C THR A 23 -23.67 5.15 -31.43
N ALA A 24 -22.88 5.90 -30.66
CA ALA A 24 -21.98 5.37 -29.63
C ALA A 24 -22.68 4.90 -28.33
N LYS A 25 -24.03 4.84 -28.31
CA LYS A 25 -24.80 4.42 -27.12
C LYS A 25 -24.99 2.91 -26.99
N ASP A 26 -24.57 2.10 -27.96
CA ASP A 26 -24.64 0.63 -27.84
C ASP A 26 -23.32 -0.02 -27.42
N ASP A 27 -22.26 0.75 -27.24
CA ASP A 27 -20.96 0.18 -26.93
C ASP A 27 -20.82 0.03 -25.41
N ASN A 28 -21.17 -1.16 -24.95
CA ASN A 28 -20.98 -1.62 -23.57
C ASN A 28 -19.52 -1.48 -23.07
N GLY A 29 -18.56 -1.18 -23.96
CA GLY A 29 -17.14 -1.01 -23.66
C GLY A 29 -16.77 0.18 -22.77
N TYR A 30 -17.51 1.30 -22.78
CA TYR A 30 -17.16 2.45 -21.92
C TYR A 30 -17.56 2.24 -20.45
N VAL A 31 -18.57 1.41 -20.18
CA VAL A 31 -18.98 1.01 -18.83
C VAL A 31 -18.00 -0.03 -18.25
N GLU A 32 -17.35 -0.80 -19.10
CA GLU A 32 -16.35 -1.81 -18.73
C GLU A 32 -14.97 -1.20 -18.43
N ALA A 33 -14.65 -0.02 -18.99
CA ALA A 33 -13.40 0.70 -18.73
C ALA A 33 -13.39 1.55 -17.45
N LYS A 34 -14.56 1.78 -16.83
CA LYS A 34 -14.69 2.62 -15.63
C LYS A 34 -14.53 1.74 -14.39
N SER A 35 -13.28 1.55 -13.97
CA SER A 35 -12.88 0.72 -12.81
C SER A 35 -13.12 -0.77 -13.06
N PRO A 36 -12.12 -1.66 -12.91
CA PRO A 36 -12.36 -3.10 -12.97
C PRO A 36 -13.41 -3.46 -11.93
N LYS A 37 -14.60 -3.90 -12.37
CA LYS A 37 -15.71 -4.26 -11.46
C LYS A 37 -15.33 -5.36 -10.46
N ASP A 38 -14.36 -6.21 -10.82
CA ASP A 38 -13.81 -7.25 -9.94
C ASP A 38 -12.98 -6.69 -8.75
N LEU A 39 -12.64 -5.40 -8.75
CA LEU A 39 -11.89 -4.76 -7.66
C LEU A 39 -12.78 -3.89 -6.75
N GLU A 40 -14.07 -3.72 -7.07
CA GLU A 40 -14.97 -2.88 -6.24
C GLU A 40 -15.59 -3.64 -5.06
N GLU A 41 -15.46 -4.97 -5.00
CA GLU A 41 -16.15 -5.81 -4.01
C GLU A 41 -15.26 -6.74 -3.16
N GLY A 42 -13.92 -6.64 -3.24
CA GLY A 42 -13.04 -7.62 -2.61
C GLY A 42 -11.67 -7.12 -2.14
N ALA A 43 -11.15 -7.78 -1.10
CA ALA A 43 -9.78 -7.58 -0.62
C ALA A 43 -8.76 -7.94 -1.72
N LEU A 44 -7.60 -7.25 -1.71
CA LEU A 44 -6.51 -7.49 -2.67
C LEU A 44 -5.88 -8.90 -2.58
N ALA A 45 -6.21 -9.65 -1.54
CA ALA A 45 -5.86 -11.05 -1.34
C ALA A 45 -7.11 -11.85 -0.98
N GLU A 46 -7.16 -13.14 -1.34
CA GLU A 46 -8.22 -14.04 -0.89
C GLU A 46 -8.26 -14.07 0.64
N GLY A 47 -9.41 -13.70 1.22
CA GLY A 47 -9.58 -13.61 2.66
C GLY A 47 -10.52 -12.47 3.02
N GLY A 48 -11.74 -12.81 3.41
CA GLY A 48 -12.67 -11.83 3.99
C GLY A 48 -12.15 -11.24 5.30
N ALA A 49 -12.93 -10.35 5.92
CA ALA A 49 -12.59 -9.77 7.21
C ALA A 49 -12.25 -10.86 8.25
N LEU A 50 -11.05 -10.78 8.84
CA LEU A 50 -10.62 -11.70 9.88
C LEU A 50 -11.48 -11.52 11.14
N ASN A 51 -12.01 -12.62 11.68
CA ASN A 51 -12.71 -12.57 12.96
C ASN A 51 -11.70 -12.26 14.09
N LEU A 52 -11.93 -11.19 14.86
CA LEU A 52 -11.02 -10.73 15.92
C LEU A 52 -10.82 -11.75 17.06
N PHE A 53 -11.77 -12.66 17.25
CA PHE A 53 -11.69 -13.74 18.25
C PHE A 53 -11.26 -15.08 17.64
N SER A 54 -10.83 -15.09 16.38
CA SER A 54 -10.20 -16.26 15.78
C SER A 54 -8.84 -16.55 16.42
N ARG A 55 -8.39 -17.80 16.30
CA ARG A 55 -7.07 -18.21 16.81
C ARG A 55 -5.96 -17.48 16.05
N GLU A 56 -6.18 -17.23 14.77
CA GLU A 56 -5.30 -16.52 13.85
C GLU A 56 -5.12 -15.06 14.29
N ALA A 57 -6.20 -14.36 14.62
CA ALA A 57 -6.13 -12.99 15.15
C ALA A 57 -5.39 -12.94 16.50
N PHE A 58 -5.66 -13.92 17.39
CA PHE A 58 -4.95 -13.99 18.67
C PHE A 58 -3.44 -14.23 18.49
N ALA A 59 -3.05 -15.10 17.57
CA ALA A 59 -1.64 -15.33 17.23
C ALA A 59 -0.96 -14.04 16.75
N LEU A 60 -1.64 -13.24 15.91
CA LEU A 60 -1.15 -11.96 15.45
C LEU A 60 -0.98 -10.95 16.60
N PHE A 61 -1.94 -10.89 17.54
CA PHE A 61 -1.84 -10.02 18.72
C PHE A 61 -0.68 -10.42 19.65
N VAL A 62 -0.52 -11.71 19.92
CA VAL A 62 0.59 -12.23 20.74
C VAL A 62 1.92 -11.94 20.07
N GLN A 63 2.02 -12.13 18.75
CA GLN A 63 3.23 -11.80 18.00
C GLN A 63 3.56 -10.30 18.10
N TYR A 64 2.57 -9.43 17.93
CA TYR A 64 2.76 -7.99 18.06
C TYR A 64 3.16 -7.58 19.48
N GLY A 65 2.54 -8.21 20.50
CA GLY A 65 2.91 -8.05 21.90
C GLY A 65 4.36 -8.48 22.18
N ALA A 66 4.79 -9.61 21.64
CA ALA A 66 6.17 -10.09 21.75
C ALA A 66 7.17 -9.10 21.12
N VAL A 67 6.86 -8.55 19.93
CA VAL A 67 7.68 -7.50 19.32
C VAL A 67 7.75 -6.27 20.22
N GLY A 68 6.63 -5.85 20.83
CA GLY A 68 6.61 -4.74 21.79
C GLY A 68 7.50 -4.97 23.01
N ILE A 69 7.49 -6.18 23.58
CA ILE A 69 8.38 -6.56 24.68
C ILE A 69 9.84 -6.46 24.26
N MET A 70 10.20 -7.03 23.10
CA MET A 70 11.57 -6.99 22.58
C MET A 70 12.03 -5.56 22.30
N TYR A 71 11.14 -4.71 21.80
CA TYR A 71 11.43 -3.30 21.52
C TYR A 71 11.77 -2.50 22.78
N ASN A 72 11.31 -2.94 23.95
CA ASN A 72 11.62 -2.31 25.22
C ASN A 72 12.85 -2.93 25.90
N ILE A 73 12.94 -4.27 25.91
CA ILE A 73 14.03 -4.98 26.59
C ILE A 73 15.37 -4.74 25.90
N ILE A 74 15.43 -4.84 24.56
CA ILE A 74 16.68 -4.71 23.82
C ILE A 74 17.36 -3.36 24.13
N PRO A 75 16.71 -2.19 24.00
CA PRO A 75 17.33 -0.93 24.39
C PRO A 75 17.65 -0.83 25.89
N ALA A 76 16.80 -1.37 26.77
CA ALA A 76 16.96 -1.26 28.22
C ALA A 76 18.22 -1.98 28.73
N VAL A 77 18.62 -3.08 28.09
CA VAL A 77 19.83 -3.83 28.49
C VAL A 77 21.13 -3.15 28.06
N GLN A 78 21.07 -2.13 27.19
CA GLN A 78 22.26 -1.42 26.70
C GLN A 78 23.09 -0.86 27.85
N TYR A 79 22.45 -0.18 28.80
CA TYR A 79 23.12 0.48 29.90
C TYR A 79 23.81 -0.49 30.87
N PRO A 80 23.12 -1.48 31.48
CA PRO A 80 23.76 -2.39 32.42
C PRO A 80 24.87 -3.25 31.79
N ILE A 81 24.72 -3.67 30.54
CA ILE A 81 25.72 -4.53 29.88
C ILE A 81 26.92 -3.70 29.41
N PHE A 82 26.69 -2.67 28.60
CA PHE A 82 27.79 -1.99 27.91
C PHE A 82 28.42 -0.89 28.76
N ASN A 83 27.66 -0.21 29.62
CA ASN A 83 28.20 0.89 30.43
C ASN A 83 28.66 0.42 31.80
N ILE A 84 27.90 -0.43 32.50
CA ILE A 84 28.25 -0.87 33.85
C ILE A 84 29.21 -2.07 33.83
N TYR A 85 28.88 -3.13 33.07
CA TYR A 85 29.67 -4.36 33.09
C TYR A 85 30.94 -4.24 32.22
N LEU A 86 30.80 -3.82 30.97
CA LEU A 86 31.92 -3.72 30.03
C LEU A 86 32.67 -2.38 30.07
N ASN A 87 32.14 -1.37 30.78
CA ASN A 87 32.75 -0.04 30.91
C ASN A 87 33.11 0.61 29.55
N LEU A 88 32.26 0.44 28.53
CA LEU A 88 32.47 1.03 27.21
C LEU A 88 32.19 2.53 27.22
N GLU A 89 32.95 3.27 26.41
CA GLU A 89 32.72 4.70 26.21
C GLU A 89 31.44 4.94 25.38
N GLY A 90 30.87 6.15 25.50
CA GLY A 90 29.61 6.51 24.82
C GLY A 90 29.66 6.37 23.30
N TYR A 91 30.83 6.60 22.68
CA TYR A 91 31.05 6.37 21.25
C TYR A 91 30.87 4.88 20.87
N GLN A 92 31.44 3.97 21.66
CA GLN A 92 31.34 2.53 21.40
C GLN A 92 29.92 2.02 21.65
N THR A 93 29.25 2.54 22.68
CA THR A 93 27.85 2.23 22.98
C THR A 93 26.90 2.75 21.89
N SER A 94 27.25 3.83 21.19
CA SER A 94 26.39 4.38 20.12
C SER A 94 26.23 3.42 18.94
N SER A 95 27.24 2.61 18.64
CA SER A 95 27.19 1.58 17.59
C SER A 95 26.10 0.53 17.86
N TYR A 96 25.84 0.19 19.12
CA TYR A 96 24.78 -0.75 19.50
C TYR A 96 23.40 -0.29 19.03
N ARG A 97 23.10 1.01 19.18
CA ARG A 97 21.82 1.57 18.75
C ARG A 97 21.64 1.46 17.23
N VAL A 98 22.71 1.69 16.47
CA VAL A 98 22.69 1.56 15.01
C VAL A 98 22.47 0.10 14.59
N LEU A 99 23.11 -0.86 15.28
CA LEU A 99 22.93 -2.29 15.02
C LEU A 99 21.50 -2.78 15.28
N ILE A 100 20.78 -2.18 16.23
CA ILE A 100 19.35 -2.48 16.42
C ILE A 100 18.53 -1.94 15.25
N VAL A 101 18.78 -0.70 14.85
CA VAL A 101 18.00 -0.02 13.80
C VAL A 101 18.21 -0.68 12.44
N ILE A 102 19.42 -1.12 12.10
CA ILE A 102 19.67 -1.81 10.83
C ILE A 102 18.88 -3.13 10.73
N GLY A 103 18.62 -3.80 11.86
CA GLY A 103 17.74 -4.97 11.93
C GLY A 103 16.35 -4.73 11.31
N TRP A 104 15.80 -3.51 11.45
CA TRP A 104 14.52 -3.13 10.86
C TRP A 104 14.54 -3.11 9.33
N SER A 105 15.70 -2.84 8.74
CA SER A 105 15.85 -2.83 7.28
C SER A 105 15.66 -4.22 6.68
N PHE A 106 15.92 -5.28 7.46
CA PHE A 106 15.74 -6.65 7.01
C PHE A 106 14.28 -7.10 6.90
N LYS A 107 13.34 -6.35 7.48
CA LYS A 107 11.91 -6.69 7.43
C LYS A 107 11.40 -6.84 6.00
N VAL A 108 11.91 -6.06 5.05
CA VAL A 108 11.52 -6.14 3.63
C VAL A 108 11.93 -7.47 3.01
N PHE A 109 13.15 -7.93 3.27
CA PHE A 109 13.63 -9.21 2.74
C PHE A 109 12.87 -10.40 3.35
N PHE A 110 12.65 -10.38 4.67
CA PHE A 110 11.84 -11.42 5.31
C PHE A 110 10.38 -11.37 4.87
N GLY A 111 9.83 -10.18 4.63
CA GLY A 111 8.50 -10.02 4.04
C GLY A 111 8.41 -10.70 2.68
N MET A 112 9.35 -10.43 1.78
CA MET A 112 9.41 -11.05 0.45
C MET A 112 9.57 -12.58 0.52
N LEU A 113 10.35 -13.09 1.48
CA LEU A 113 10.53 -14.53 1.66
C LEU A 113 9.31 -15.22 2.29
N SER A 114 8.50 -14.52 3.07
CA SER A 114 7.30 -15.08 3.71
C SER A 114 6.04 -15.00 2.85
N ASP A 115 6.09 -14.21 1.76
CA ASP A 115 4.95 -13.95 0.87
C ASP A 115 4.75 -15.05 -0.18
N CYS A 116 5.68 -16.01 -0.26
CA CYS A 116 5.65 -17.19 -1.13
C CYS A 116 5.59 -18.49 -0.32
#